data_AF-A0A7V6LS37-F1
#
_entry.id   AF-A0A7V6LS37-F1
#
_cell.length_a   1.000
_cell.length_b   1.000
_cell.length_c   1.000
_cell.angle_alpha   90.00
_cell.angle_beta   90.00
_cell.angle_gamma   90.00
#
_symmetry.space_group_name_H-M   'P 1'
#
loop_
_entity.id
_entity.type
_entity.pdbx_description
1 polymer ?
#
loop_
_entity_poly.entity_id
_entity_poly.type
_entity_poly.pdbx_seq_one_letter_code
_entity_poly.pdbx_strand_id
1 'polypeptide(L)'
;MNKILKFVRIMKISCLLFFSTIYIVFATGSYVQTVADNESNLVSQQQLTVTGTVIDEAGEPIPGVTVAVAETTIGVLTSINGTYTINVPSNTSVLRFSFVGYNTHEITVGNQRVINITLAEESQLLDEVVVVGYGVAKKESLTSAISVIKSEDIVSTKQVDVMATLQGKIPGLLITQKSSTPGAFDNQVSLRGYGDPIVVVDGVVRTATAKDSQWNYDRTSGSIYLAQMNPDDIESITVLKDASASIYGLGAGNGVILVTTKKGNISKPTITYSTNLMYGKPTGWPESVDIVTYLRLKNEMAANSKRAQKYTEEFIQHYIDGDEGYVDTDWFREVYKNSSFSHNHNLSLRGGNEQTQYYLSGNYTDDGSLFVADSYRNQRYSFRANVTTNITKNLTATFQANIYHMIDNKFDGNFTGMKFYYVALADRTVAPRVLGDPLH
;
A
#
# COMPACT_ATOMS: atom_id res chain seq x y z
N MET A 1 -17.61 -29.19 -10.77
CA MET A 1 -16.79 -29.08 -9.54
C MET A 1 -15.39 -29.73 -9.66
N ASN A 2 -15.26 -30.98 -10.13
CA ASN A 2 -13.95 -31.68 -10.17
C ASN A 2 -12.90 -31.15 -11.16
N LYS A 3 -13.28 -30.38 -12.20
CA LYS A 3 -12.31 -29.80 -13.16
C LYS A 3 -11.63 -28.52 -12.66
N ILE A 4 -12.34 -27.71 -11.86
CA ILE A 4 -11.83 -26.45 -11.31
C ILE A 4 -10.87 -26.72 -10.15
N LEU A 5 -11.18 -27.69 -9.29
CA LEU A 5 -10.24 -28.15 -8.25
C LEU A 5 -8.95 -28.72 -8.84
N LYS A 6 -9.02 -29.45 -9.97
CA LYS A 6 -7.83 -29.92 -10.69
C LYS A 6 -7.00 -28.76 -11.23
N PHE A 7 -7.63 -27.71 -11.76
CA PHE A 7 -6.93 -26.55 -12.30
C PHE A 7 -6.19 -25.75 -11.22
N VAL A 8 -6.83 -25.53 -10.06
CA VAL A 8 -6.21 -24.85 -8.91
C VAL A 8 -5.05 -25.68 -8.32
N ARG A 9 -5.17 -27.01 -8.31
CA ARG A 9 -4.09 -27.90 -7.84
C ARG A 9 -2.90 -27.91 -8.80
N ILE A 10 -3.14 -27.86 -10.11
CA ILE A 10 -2.09 -27.74 -11.14
C ILE A 10 -1.40 -26.38 -11.05
N MET A 11 -2.14 -25.30 -10.80
CA MET A 11 -1.56 -23.95 -10.67
C MET A 11 -0.68 -23.81 -9.41
N LYS A 12 -1.07 -24.42 -8.28
CA LYS A 12 -0.23 -24.49 -7.06
C LYS A 12 1.06 -25.29 -7.29
N ILE A 13 1.01 -26.37 -8.07
CA ILE A 13 2.19 -27.20 -8.39
C ILE A 13 3.11 -26.50 -9.40
N SER A 14 2.57 -25.81 -10.40
CA SER A 14 3.37 -25.01 -11.34
C SER A 14 4.07 -23.82 -10.68
N CYS A 15 3.44 -23.19 -9.69
CA CYS A 15 4.08 -22.09 -8.95
C CYS A 15 5.23 -22.60 -8.06
N LEU A 16 5.08 -23.77 -7.43
CA LEU A 16 6.14 -24.43 -6.65
C LEU A 16 7.31 -24.94 -7.51
N LEU A 17 7.05 -25.40 -8.74
CA LEU A 17 8.09 -25.81 -9.69
C LEU A 17 8.84 -24.61 -10.30
N PHE A 18 8.20 -23.45 -10.42
CA PHE A 18 8.86 -22.22 -10.89
C PHE A 18 9.80 -21.63 -9.83
N PHE A 19 9.50 -21.83 -8.54
CA PHE A 19 10.40 -21.45 -7.45
C PHE A 19 11.57 -22.44 -7.25
N SER A 20 11.42 -23.72 -7.60
CA SER A 20 12.53 -24.68 -7.50
C SER A 20 13.53 -24.57 -8.66
N THR A 21 13.10 -24.17 -9.86
CA THR A 21 14.01 -23.96 -11.00
C THR A 21 14.89 -22.72 -10.83
N ILE A 22 14.41 -21.67 -10.16
CA ILE A 22 15.22 -20.49 -9.80
C ILE A 22 16.33 -20.84 -8.79
N TYR A 23 16.10 -21.83 -7.91
CA TYR A 23 17.11 -22.28 -6.95
C TYR A 23 18.21 -23.14 -7.60
N ILE A 24 17.92 -23.83 -8.71
CA ILE A 24 18.87 -24.73 -9.39
C ILE A 24 19.79 -23.97 -10.37
N VAL A 25 19.40 -22.79 -10.86
CA VAL A 25 20.25 -21.99 -11.78
C VAL A 25 21.40 -21.27 -11.04
N PHE A 26 21.34 -21.12 -9.71
CA PHE A 26 22.42 -20.49 -8.92
C PHE A 26 23.47 -21.46 -8.35
N ALA A 27 23.33 -22.77 -8.57
CA ALA A 27 24.18 -23.78 -7.91
C ALA A 27 25.27 -24.43 -8.78
N THR A 28 25.42 -24.07 -10.06
CA THR A 28 26.49 -24.61 -10.93
C THR A 28 27.25 -23.51 -11.65
N GLY A 29 27.92 -22.67 -10.88
CA GLY A 29 29.00 -21.82 -11.35
C GLY A 29 30.32 -22.28 -10.73
N SER A 30 30.84 -23.42 -11.19
CA SER A 30 32.17 -23.90 -10.81
C SER A 30 33.23 -22.94 -11.38
N TYR A 31 33.72 -22.02 -10.56
CA TYR A 31 34.94 -21.27 -10.87
C TYR A 31 36.14 -22.22 -10.70
N VAL A 32 36.69 -22.68 -11.82
CA VAL A 32 38.03 -23.28 -11.87
C VAL A 32 39.03 -22.13 -11.72
N GLN A 33 39.69 -22.05 -10.55
CA GLN A 33 40.91 -21.24 -10.43
C GLN A 33 42.09 -22.09 -10.89
N THR A 34 42.66 -21.74 -12.03
CA THR A 34 44.03 -22.09 -12.39
C THR A 34 44.97 -21.32 -11.47
N VAL A 35 45.63 -22.02 -10.56
CA VAL A 35 46.76 -21.49 -9.79
C VAL A 35 47.95 -21.43 -10.74
N ALA A 36 48.30 -20.24 -11.20
CA ALA A 36 49.60 -19.98 -11.79
C ALA A 36 50.51 -19.53 -10.64
N ASP A 37 51.51 -20.36 -10.34
CA ASP A 37 52.62 -20.02 -9.45
C ASP A 37 53.37 -18.82 -10.04
N ASN A 38 53.12 -17.63 -9.51
CA ASN A 38 53.97 -16.47 -9.73
C ASN A 38 54.80 -16.24 -8.48
N GLU A 39 56.10 -16.56 -8.61
CA GLU A 39 57.12 -16.24 -7.64
C GLU A 39 57.02 -14.76 -7.21
N SER A 40 56.83 -14.55 -5.92
CA SER A 40 56.77 -13.23 -5.31
C SER A 40 58.17 -12.60 -5.31
N ASN A 41 58.49 -11.83 -6.36
CA ASN A 41 59.47 -10.77 -6.26
C ASN A 41 58.92 -9.71 -5.30
N LEU A 42 59.45 -9.66 -4.08
CA LEU A 42 59.18 -8.61 -3.09
C LEU A 42 59.80 -7.30 -3.58
N VAL A 43 59.12 -6.63 -4.51
CA VAL A 43 59.36 -5.21 -4.77
C VAL A 43 58.76 -4.46 -3.59
N SER A 44 59.60 -3.85 -2.78
CA SER A 44 59.20 -2.84 -1.79
C SER A 44 58.44 -1.74 -2.54
N GLN A 45 57.11 -1.81 -2.52
CA GLN A 45 56.27 -0.73 -3.03
C GLN A 45 56.41 0.42 -2.06
N GLN A 46 57.06 1.49 -2.53
CA GLN A 46 57.31 2.70 -1.76
C GLN A 46 55.95 3.32 -1.41
N GLN A 47 55.45 3.02 -0.21
CA GLN A 47 54.22 3.61 0.30
C GLN A 47 54.46 5.12 0.47
N LEU A 48 53.58 5.91 -0.12
CA LEU A 48 53.65 7.36 -0.06
C LEU A 48 52.65 7.84 0.99
N THR A 49 53.14 8.51 2.01
CA THR A 49 52.27 9.14 3.00
C THR A 49 51.76 10.47 2.45
N VAL A 50 50.44 10.60 2.37
CA VAL A 50 49.73 11.83 2.01
C VAL A 50 48.98 12.32 3.25
N THR A 51 49.06 13.62 3.49
CA THR A 51 48.39 14.30 4.60
C THR A 51 47.49 15.40 4.07
N GLY A 52 46.55 15.89 4.88
CA GLY A 52 45.69 16.99 4.47
C GLY A 52 44.62 17.35 5.48
N THR A 53 43.86 18.40 5.16
CA THR A 53 42.67 18.83 5.88
C THR A 53 41.45 18.88 4.98
N VAL A 54 40.30 18.48 5.51
CA VAL A 54 39.01 18.62 4.84
C VAL A 54 38.16 19.66 5.58
N ILE A 55 37.70 20.67 4.85
CA ILE A 55 36.89 21.79 5.35
C ILE A 55 35.61 21.93 4.52
N ASP A 56 34.61 22.63 5.04
CA ASP A 56 33.41 23.03 4.29
C ASP A 56 33.59 24.41 3.60
N GLU A 57 32.56 24.88 2.89
CA GLU A 57 32.56 26.19 2.23
C GLU A 57 32.57 27.38 3.20
N ALA A 58 32.17 27.16 4.46
CA ALA A 58 32.25 28.16 5.53
C ALA A 58 33.65 28.23 6.16
N GLY A 59 34.55 27.30 5.81
CA GLY A 59 35.91 27.22 6.30
C GLY A 59 36.05 26.39 7.59
N GLU A 60 35.01 25.68 8.02
CA GLU A 60 35.01 24.86 9.22
C GLU A 60 35.52 23.43 8.92
N PRO A 61 36.31 22.82 9.82
CA PRO A 61 36.82 21.46 9.62
C PRO A 61 35.72 20.41 9.72
N ILE A 62 35.74 19.43 8.81
CA ILE A 62 34.73 18.36 8.78
C ILE A 62 35.29 17.07 9.40
N PRO A 63 34.84 16.66 10.59
CA PRO A 63 35.23 15.39 11.20
C PRO A 63 34.49 14.20 10.61
N GLY A 64 35.17 13.06 10.48
CA GLY A 64 34.55 11.80 10.03
C GLY A 64 34.36 11.64 8.52
N VAL A 65 34.98 12.49 7.68
CA VAL A 65 35.03 12.31 6.23
C VAL A 65 35.82 11.04 5.91
N THR A 66 35.27 10.20 5.04
CA THR A 66 35.97 9.01 4.53
C THR A 66 36.92 9.42 3.41
N VAL A 67 38.22 9.21 3.62
CA VAL A 67 39.27 9.41 2.63
C VAL A 67 39.78 8.04 2.20
N ALA A 68 39.47 7.62 0.98
CA ALA A 68 39.82 6.30 0.46
C ALA A 68 40.61 6.37 -0.84
N VAL A 69 41.53 5.44 -1.06
CA VAL A 69 42.15 5.26 -2.38
C VAL A 69 41.18 4.51 -3.28
N ALA A 70 40.85 5.12 -4.43
CA ALA A 70 39.88 4.56 -5.37
C ALA A 70 40.25 3.12 -5.77
N GLU A 71 39.22 2.27 -5.89
CA GLU A 71 39.36 0.85 -6.28
C GLU A 71 40.19 -0.03 -5.32
N THR A 72 40.48 0.46 -4.10
CA THR A 72 41.16 -0.31 -3.06
C THR A 72 40.37 -0.31 -1.75
N THR A 73 40.81 -1.11 -0.78
CA THR A 73 40.29 -1.11 0.60
C THR A 73 41.03 -0.16 1.53
N ILE A 74 42.00 0.62 1.01
CA ILE A 74 42.80 1.54 1.80
C ILE A 74 41.99 2.82 2.03
N GLY A 75 41.66 3.11 3.29
CA GLY A 75 40.97 4.33 3.65
C GLY A 75 41.13 4.70 5.13
N VAL A 76 40.93 5.98 5.43
CA VAL A 76 41.00 6.56 6.77
C VAL A 76 39.86 7.56 6.97
N LEU A 77 39.55 7.88 8.22
CA LEU A 77 38.59 8.93 8.58
C LEU A 77 39.33 10.21 8.98
N THR A 78 38.77 11.38 8.68
CA THR A 78 39.30 12.65 9.22
C THR A 78 39.09 12.74 10.73
N SER A 79 40.04 13.38 11.42
CA SER A 79 40.01 13.64 12.86
C SER A 79 39.01 14.75 13.22
N ILE A 80 38.89 15.06 14.52
CA ILE A 80 38.04 16.17 15.02
C ILE A 80 38.41 17.54 14.42
N ASN A 81 39.67 17.71 14.00
CA ASN A 81 40.17 18.94 13.37
C ASN A 81 40.16 18.85 11.84
N GLY A 82 39.44 17.88 11.25
CA GLY A 82 39.37 17.67 9.80
C GLY A 82 40.65 17.14 9.15
N THR A 83 41.68 16.81 9.93
CA THR A 83 42.97 16.32 9.41
C THR A 83 42.93 14.82 9.09
N TYR A 84 43.67 14.39 8.08
CA TYR A 84 43.87 12.97 7.75
C TYR A 84 45.32 12.67 7.35
N THR A 85 45.70 11.39 7.50
CA THR A 85 46.97 10.83 7.02
C THR A 85 46.68 9.46 6.40
N ILE A 86 47.04 9.27 5.14
CA ILE A 86 46.79 8.03 4.40
C ILE A 86 48.05 7.60 3.63
N ASN A 87 48.32 6.29 3.61
CA ASN A 87 49.41 5.72 2.81
C ASN A 87 48.85 5.23 1.48
N VAL A 88 49.34 5.79 0.38
CA VAL A 88 48.90 5.45 -0.98
C VAL A 88 49.95 4.59 -1.71
N PRO A 89 49.53 3.65 -2.57
CA PRO A 89 50.42 2.71 -3.23
C PRO A 89 51.22 3.30 -4.40
N SER A 90 50.81 4.45 -4.95
CA SER A 90 51.50 5.10 -6.08
C SER A 90 51.15 6.60 -6.21
N ASN A 91 51.99 7.35 -6.93
CA ASN A 91 51.67 8.73 -7.35
C ASN A 91 50.45 8.80 -8.31
N THR A 92 50.04 7.69 -8.92
CA THR A 92 48.87 7.63 -9.82
C THR A 92 47.57 7.30 -9.08
N SER A 93 47.64 7.10 -7.76
CA SER A 93 46.47 6.79 -6.93
C SER A 93 45.51 7.99 -6.89
N VAL A 94 44.21 7.72 -6.92
CA VAL A 94 43.14 8.73 -6.78
C VAL A 94 42.59 8.64 -5.36
N LEU A 95 42.56 9.75 -4.65
CA LEU A 95 41.89 9.87 -3.35
C LEU A 95 40.45 10.31 -3.57
N ARG A 96 39.52 9.55 -2.98
CA ARG A 96 38.09 9.82 -2.95
C ARG A 96 37.69 10.27 -1.55
N PHE A 97 37.09 11.44 -1.46
CA PHE A 97 36.58 12.04 -0.24
C PHE A 97 35.06 11.94 -0.26
N SER A 98 34.47 11.27 0.73
CA SER A 98 33.02 11.14 0.84
C SER A 98 32.55 11.35 2.27
N PHE A 99 31.44 12.07 2.40
CA PHE A 99 30.74 12.29 3.65
C PHE A 99 29.26 12.48 3.37
N VAL A 100 28.40 12.01 4.28
CA VAL A 100 26.95 12.08 4.09
C VAL A 100 26.52 13.55 4.05
N GLY A 101 25.80 13.94 3.00
CA GLY A 101 25.35 15.33 2.79
C GLY A 101 26.32 16.22 2.01
N TYR A 102 27.44 15.68 1.49
CA TYR A 102 28.42 16.41 0.69
C TYR A 102 28.71 15.71 -0.64
N ASN A 103 29.07 16.49 -1.66
CA ASN A 103 29.48 15.94 -2.94
C ASN A 103 30.75 15.11 -2.81
N THR A 104 30.78 13.93 -3.42
CA THR A 104 32.01 13.12 -3.47
C THR A 104 33.04 13.83 -4.34
N HIS A 105 34.24 14.03 -3.80
CA HIS A 105 35.34 14.68 -4.51
C HIS A 105 36.48 13.70 -4.76
N GLU A 106 37.05 13.69 -5.96
CA GLU A 106 38.15 12.82 -6.35
C GLU A 106 39.34 13.65 -6.84
N ILE A 107 40.54 13.32 -6.36
CA ILE A 107 41.78 13.99 -6.75
C ILE A 107 42.92 12.98 -6.92
N THR A 108 43.65 13.09 -8.03
CA THR A 108 44.84 12.29 -8.27
C THR A 108 46.00 12.82 -7.42
N VAL A 109 46.67 11.94 -6.67
CA VAL A 109 47.76 12.32 -5.74
C VAL A 109 48.93 13.00 -6.45
N GLY A 110 49.36 12.47 -7.60
CA GLY A 110 50.50 12.98 -8.36
C GLY A 110 51.76 13.10 -7.50
N ASN A 111 52.41 14.27 -7.56
CA ASN A 111 53.58 14.60 -6.74
C ASN A 111 53.23 15.34 -5.44
N GLN A 112 51.94 15.51 -5.13
CA GLN A 112 51.50 16.22 -3.93
C GLN A 112 51.64 15.30 -2.70
N ARG A 113 52.03 15.86 -1.56
CA ARG A 113 52.14 15.17 -0.26
C ARG A 113 51.23 15.78 0.81
N VAL A 114 50.74 16.99 0.54
CA VAL A 114 49.72 17.69 1.31
C VAL A 114 48.58 18.04 0.35
N ILE A 115 47.38 17.55 0.62
CA ILE A 115 46.19 17.79 -0.21
C ILE A 115 45.07 18.28 0.71
N ASN A 116 44.73 19.55 0.58
CA ASN A 116 43.62 20.14 1.33
C ASN A 116 42.40 20.23 0.43
N ILE A 117 41.24 19.80 0.92
CA ILE A 117 40.00 19.74 0.15
C ILE A 117 38.91 20.55 0.85
N THR A 118 38.20 21.36 0.07
CA THR A 118 36.92 21.93 0.46
C THR A 118 35.82 21.04 -0.10
N LEU A 119 34.98 20.47 0.75
CA LEU A 119 33.80 19.72 0.33
C LEU A 119 32.59 20.65 0.27
N ALA A 120 31.94 20.69 -0.90
CA ALA A 120 30.69 21.41 -1.09
C ALA A 120 29.52 20.53 -0.62
N GLU A 121 28.60 21.12 0.14
CA GLU A 121 27.35 20.46 0.55
C GLU A 121 26.56 20.01 -0.69
N GLU A 122 25.98 18.82 -0.60
CA GLU A 122 25.10 18.30 -1.64
C GLU A 122 23.68 18.84 -1.40
N SER A 123 23.42 20.06 -1.88
CA SER A 123 22.07 20.62 -1.99
C SER A 123 21.32 19.93 -3.16
N GLN A 124 20.90 18.68 -2.98
CA GLN A 124 19.87 18.11 -3.84
C GLN A 124 18.50 18.62 -3.39
N LEU A 125 18.13 19.82 -3.84
CA LEU A 125 16.71 20.10 -4.09
C LEU A 125 16.31 19.23 -5.28
N LEU A 126 15.83 18.01 -4.98
CA LEU A 126 15.24 17.15 -6.00
C LEU A 126 14.08 17.91 -6.64
N ASP A 127 14.23 18.26 -7.91
CA ASP A 127 13.15 18.80 -8.73
C ASP A 127 11.98 17.81 -8.69
N GLU A 128 10.96 18.12 -7.88
CA GLU A 128 9.78 17.26 -7.77
C GLU A 128 9.01 17.37 -9.09
N VAL A 129 9.22 16.38 -9.96
CA VAL A 129 8.48 16.22 -11.21
C VAL A 129 7.21 15.46 -10.96
N VAL A 130 6.10 16.03 -11.42
CA VAL A 130 4.76 15.45 -11.28
C VAL A 130 4.19 15.20 -12.67
N VAL A 131 3.45 14.10 -12.82
CA VAL A 131 2.82 13.78 -14.10
C VAL A 131 1.60 14.68 -14.25
N VAL A 132 1.49 15.37 -15.38
CA VAL A 132 0.34 16.22 -15.73
C VAL A 132 -0.11 15.83 -17.14
N GLY A 133 -1.30 15.24 -17.24
CA GLY A 133 -1.75 14.71 -18.51
C GLY A 133 -0.84 13.57 -18.99
N TYR A 134 -0.25 13.75 -20.16
CA TYR A 134 0.70 12.81 -20.77
C TYR A 134 2.18 13.22 -20.58
N GLY A 135 2.45 14.33 -19.90
CA GLY A 135 3.80 14.87 -19.69
C GLY A 135 4.23 14.87 -18.23
N VAL A 136 5.48 15.25 -17.99
CA VAL A 136 6.01 15.56 -16.66
C VAL A 136 6.29 17.05 -16.57
N ALA A 137 5.91 17.68 -15.47
CA ALA A 137 6.17 19.08 -15.20
C ALA A 137 6.75 19.24 -13.81
N LYS A 138 7.61 20.25 -13.62
CA LYS A 138 8.10 20.59 -12.28
C LYS A 138 6.95 21.18 -11.47
N LYS A 139 6.80 20.74 -10.23
CA LYS A 139 5.75 21.21 -9.32
C LYS A 139 5.71 22.74 -9.18
N GLU A 140 6.86 23.38 -9.12
CA GLU A 140 7.01 24.84 -9.01
C GLU A 140 6.55 25.63 -10.26
N SER A 141 6.63 25.01 -11.44
CA SER A 141 6.30 25.64 -12.72
C SER A 141 4.81 25.61 -13.07
N LEU A 142 4.00 24.92 -12.25
CA LEU A 142 2.59 24.70 -12.53
C LEU A 142 1.74 25.87 -12.04
N THR A 143 1.10 26.56 -12.98
CA THR A 143 0.15 27.66 -12.72
C THR A 143 -1.30 27.18 -12.53
N SER A 144 -1.58 25.89 -12.74
CA SER A 144 -2.92 25.28 -12.59
C SER A 144 -3.18 24.81 -11.17
N ALA A 145 -4.43 24.76 -10.72
CA ALA A 145 -4.75 24.20 -9.41
C ALA A 145 -4.64 22.67 -9.43
N ILE A 146 -3.46 22.21 -9.05
CA ILE A 146 -3.08 20.80 -8.99
C ILE A 146 -2.77 20.46 -7.53
N SER A 147 -3.23 19.30 -7.08
CA SER A 147 -2.86 18.78 -5.76
C SER A 147 -2.20 17.43 -5.91
N VAL A 148 -1.05 17.25 -5.27
CA VAL A 148 -0.22 16.05 -5.40
C VAL A 148 -0.01 15.45 -4.02
N ILE A 149 -0.27 14.15 -3.91
CA ILE A 149 -0.02 13.34 -2.72
C ILE A 149 1.02 12.27 -3.09
N LYS A 150 2.08 12.15 -2.30
CA LYS A 150 3.15 11.16 -2.51
C LYS A 150 2.86 9.84 -1.80
N SER A 151 3.57 8.79 -2.20
CA SER A 151 3.46 7.45 -1.61
C SER A 151 3.58 7.43 -0.07
N GLU A 152 4.49 8.22 0.50
CA GLU A 152 4.70 8.35 1.95
C GLU A 152 3.41 8.76 2.68
N ASP A 153 2.72 9.77 2.14
CA ASP A 153 1.46 10.26 2.70
C ASP A 153 0.33 9.26 2.49
N ILE A 154 0.32 8.51 1.38
CA ILE A 154 -0.71 7.49 1.09
C ILE A 154 -0.59 6.33 2.09
N VAL A 155 0.63 5.80 2.27
CA VAL A 155 0.88 4.62 3.10
C VAL A 155 0.80 4.95 4.60
N SER A 156 0.98 6.21 4.99
CA SER A 156 0.87 6.66 6.39
C SER A 156 -0.46 6.28 7.07
N THR A 157 -1.57 6.31 6.33
CA THR A 157 -2.92 6.08 6.87
C THR A 157 -3.28 4.58 6.94
N LYS A 158 -2.40 3.68 6.45
CA LYS A 158 -2.49 2.23 6.63
C LYS A 158 -3.89 1.64 6.37
N GLN A 159 -4.62 2.23 5.44
CA GLN A 159 -5.96 1.78 5.03
C GLN A 159 -5.88 0.90 3.79
N VAL A 160 -6.83 -0.02 3.74
CA VAL A 160 -7.08 -1.00 2.66
C VAL A 160 -7.61 -0.33 1.40
N ASP A 161 -8.32 0.78 1.56
CA ASP A 161 -8.96 1.58 0.53
C ASP A 161 -8.15 2.86 0.26
N VAL A 162 -7.60 2.97 -0.95
CA VAL A 162 -6.79 4.14 -1.34
C VAL A 162 -7.60 5.42 -1.32
N MET A 163 -8.87 5.41 -1.72
CA MET A 163 -9.69 6.62 -1.73
C MET A 163 -9.86 7.18 -0.33
N ALA A 164 -10.08 6.32 0.66
CA ALA A 164 -10.20 6.74 2.05
C ALA A 164 -8.90 7.39 2.57
N THR A 165 -7.72 6.98 2.08
CA THR A 165 -6.43 7.63 2.45
C THR A 165 -6.30 9.07 1.96
N LEU A 166 -7.07 9.47 0.94
CA LEU A 166 -7.04 10.82 0.37
C LEU A 166 -7.98 11.78 1.09
N GLN A 167 -8.88 11.27 1.92
CA GLN A 167 -9.89 12.07 2.60
C GLN A 167 -9.20 13.12 3.50
N GLY A 168 -9.58 14.38 3.32
CA GLY A 168 -9.00 15.51 4.08
C GLY A 168 -7.60 15.94 3.66
N LYS A 169 -6.90 15.19 2.79
CA LYS A 169 -5.56 15.56 2.29
C LYS A 169 -5.60 16.42 1.03
N ILE A 170 -6.71 16.41 0.30
CA ILE A 170 -6.85 17.14 -0.97
C ILE A 170 -7.95 18.20 -0.83
N PRO A 171 -7.62 19.50 -0.93
CA PRO A 171 -8.61 20.57 -0.82
C PRO A 171 -9.70 20.47 -1.90
N GLY A 172 -10.96 20.51 -1.49
CA GLY A 172 -12.11 20.39 -2.38
C GLY A 172 -12.41 18.97 -2.86
N LEU A 173 -11.67 17.95 -2.42
CA LEU A 173 -12.05 16.55 -2.65
C LEU A 173 -12.93 16.08 -1.49
N LEU A 174 -14.20 15.85 -1.77
CA LEU A 174 -15.15 15.26 -0.85
C LEU A 174 -15.25 13.76 -1.13
N ILE A 175 -14.95 12.95 -0.11
CA ILE A 175 -15.09 11.50 -0.14
C ILE A 175 -16.03 11.13 0.99
N THR A 176 -17.14 10.49 0.66
CA THR A 176 -18.10 9.95 1.63
C THR A 176 -18.17 8.44 1.46
N GLN A 177 -17.78 7.72 2.51
CA GLN A 177 -17.91 6.28 2.56
C GLN A 177 -19.39 5.92 2.73
N LYS A 178 -19.97 5.22 1.75
CA LYS A 178 -21.38 4.78 1.81
C LYS A 178 -21.57 3.52 2.64
N SER A 179 -20.52 2.72 2.79
CA SER A 179 -20.57 1.44 3.47
C SER A 179 -19.24 1.09 4.11
N SER A 180 -19.31 0.54 5.32
CA SER A 180 -18.17 -0.05 6.02
C SER A 180 -18.03 -1.55 5.77
N THR A 181 -18.81 -2.10 4.84
CA THR A 181 -18.70 -3.51 4.43
C THR A 181 -17.35 -3.74 3.77
N PRO A 182 -16.53 -4.71 4.25
CA PRO A 182 -15.28 -5.04 3.60
C PRO A 182 -15.50 -5.44 2.13
N GLY A 183 -14.60 -4.98 1.24
CA GLY A 183 -14.69 -5.26 -0.19
C GLY A 183 -15.72 -4.44 -0.98
N ALA A 184 -16.52 -3.58 -0.34
CA ALA A 184 -17.54 -2.81 -1.07
C ALA A 184 -16.93 -1.71 -1.96
N PHE A 185 -15.91 -0.99 -1.47
CA PHE A 185 -15.21 0.10 -2.17
C PHE A 185 -16.11 1.17 -2.81
N ASP A 186 -17.38 1.26 -2.39
CA ASP A 186 -18.42 2.10 -2.99
C ASP A 186 -18.39 3.53 -2.42
N ASN A 187 -17.24 4.21 -2.46
CA ASN A 187 -17.12 5.57 -1.96
C ASN A 187 -17.79 6.57 -2.90
N GLN A 188 -18.61 7.48 -2.40
CA GLN A 188 -19.03 8.62 -3.20
C GLN A 188 -17.92 9.67 -3.20
N VAL A 189 -17.54 10.10 -4.40
CA VAL A 189 -16.46 11.04 -4.62
C VAL A 189 -17.01 12.24 -5.37
N SER A 190 -16.65 13.42 -4.90
CA SER A 190 -16.97 14.68 -5.53
C SER A 190 -15.76 15.59 -5.46
N LEU A 191 -15.41 16.21 -6.58
CA LEU A 191 -14.39 17.23 -6.62
C LEU A 191 -15.05 18.60 -6.77
N ARG A 192 -14.80 19.51 -5.83
CA ARG A 192 -15.37 20.86 -5.72
C ARG A 192 -16.92 20.90 -5.74
N GLY A 193 -17.57 19.85 -5.24
CA GLY A 193 -19.03 19.75 -5.24
C GLY A 193 -19.64 19.31 -6.58
N TYR A 194 -18.82 19.00 -7.58
CA TYR A 194 -19.25 18.40 -8.85
C TYR A 194 -19.38 16.87 -8.74
N GLY A 195 -19.56 16.18 -9.87
CA GLY A 195 -19.68 14.72 -9.89
C GLY A 195 -18.37 13.98 -9.65
N ASP A 196 -18.41 12.66 -9.85
CA ASP A 196 -17.25 11.78 -9.72
C ASP A 196 -16.18 12.16 -10.76
N PRO A 197 -14.93 12.45 -10.37
CA PRO A 197 -13.85 12.70 -11.31
C PRO A 197 -13.45 11.42 -12.06
N ILE A 198 -12.88 11.57 -13.25
CA ILE A 198 -12.32 10.41 -13.94
C ILE A 198 -11.01 10.00 -13.27
N VAL A 199 -10.76 8.69 -13.21
CA VAL A 199 -9.49 8.16 -12.71
C VAL A 199 -8.66 7.65 -13.87
N VAL A 200 -7.42 8.11 -13.93
CA VAL A 200 -6.42 7.72 -14.91
C VAL A 200 -5.28 7.04 -14.18
N VAL A 201 -4.94 5.82 -14.57
CA VAL A 201 -3.83 5.06 -13.99
C VAL A 201 -2.80 4.82 -15.08
N ASP A 202 -1.60 5.36 -14.90
CA ASP A 202 -0.49 5.28 -15.86
C ASP A 202 -0.90 5.67 -17.30
N GLY A 203 -1.73 6.71 -17.43
CA GLY A 203 -2.19 7.25 -18.72
C GLY A 203 -3.44 6.58 -19.31
N VAL A 204 -3.96 5.53 -18.67
CA VAL A 204 -5.18 4.83 -19.11
C VAL A 204 -6.34 5.16 -18.19
N VAL A 205 -7.47 5.61 -18.74
CA VAL A 205 -8.71 5.79 -17.97
C VAL A 205 -9.17 4.43 -17.45
N ARG A 206 -9.39 4.33 -16.14
CA ARG A 206 -9.83 3.10 -15.49
C ARG A 206 -11.20 3.32 -14.88
N THR A 207 -12.01 2.27 -14.93
CA THR A 207 -13.26 2.16 -14.20
C THR A 207 -13.36 0.76 -13.62
N ALA A 208 -14.07 0.65 -12.50
CA ALA A 208 -14.50 -0.62 -11.94
C ALA A 208 -15.99 -0.51 -11.60
N THR A 209 -16.68 -1.64 -11.65
CA THR A 209 -18.09 -1.72 -11.29
C THR A 209 -18.20 -2.24 -9.86
N ALA A 210 -18.70 -1.39 -8.96
CA ALA A 210 -19.21 -1.85 -7.68
C ALA A 210 -20.59 -2.44 -7.96
N LYS A 211 -20.69 -3.77 -7.87
CA LYS A 211 -21.98 -4.44 -7.91
C LYS A 211 -22.67 -4.22 -6.59
N ASP A 212 -23.64 -3.31 -6.57
CA ASP A 212 -24.51 -3.11 -5.44
C ASP A 212 -25.62 -4.18 -5.47
N SER A 213 -25.44 -5.23 -4.65
CA SER A 213 -26.46 -6.25 -4.43
C SER A 213 -27.76 -5.67 -3.85
N GLN A 214 -27.73 -4.45 -3.30
CA GLN A 214 -28.82 -3.83 -2.55
C GLN A 214 -29.91 -3.22 -3.44
N TRP A 215 -29.61 -2.84 -4.69
CA TRP A 215 -30.54 -2.06 -5.53
C TRP A 215 -30.59 -2.43 -7.02
N ASN A 216 -29.90 -3.49 -7.47
CA ASN A 216 -29.75 -3.80 -8.90
C ASN A 216 -29.19 -2.62 -9.73
N TYR A 217 -28.36 -1.77 -9.11
CA TYR A 217 -27.70 -0.66 -9.81
C TYR A 217 -26.19 -0.86 -9.78
N ASP A 218 -25.64 -1.27 -10.91
CA ASP A 218 -24.20 -1.40 -11.10
C ASP A 218 -23.59 0.01 -11.24
N ARG A 219 -22.89 0.46 -10.19
CA ARG A 219 -22.16 1.74 -10.25
C ARG A 219 -20.80 1.48 -10.85
N THR A 220 -20.55 2.04 -12.04
CA THR A 220 -19.24 1.96 -12.70
C THR A 220 -18.52 3.29 -12.58
N SER A 221 -17.38 3.30 -11.91
CA SER A 221 -16.57 4.52 -11.73
C SER A 221 -15.08 4.20 -11.59
N GLY A 222 -14.25 5.18 -11.96
CA GLY A 222 -12.81 5.15 -11.70
C GLY A 222 -12.44 5.21 -10.23
N SER A 223 -13.24 5.89 -9.41
CA SER A 223 -13.02 5.96 -7.95
C SER A 223 -13.07 4.58 -7.28
N ILE A 224 -13.95 3.71 -7.78
CA ILE A 224 -14.04 2.30 -7.33
C ILE A 224 -12.77 1.53 -7.71
N TYR A 225 -12.25 1.76 -8.93
CA TYR A 225 -11.00 1.13 -9.35
C TYR A 225 -9.85 1.55 -8.45
N LEU A 226 -9.73 2.85 -8.17
CA LEU A 226 -8.68 3.39 -7.29
C LEU A 226 -8.80 2.83 -5.86
N ALA A 227 -10.00 2.78 -5.31
CA ALA A 227 -10.26 2.21 -3.98
C ALA A 227 -9.78 0.74 -3.85
N GLN A 228 -9.83 -0.02 -4.94
CA GLN A 228 -9.39 -1.42 -5.01
C GLN A 228 -7.89 -1.59 -5.21
N MET A 229 -7.14 -0.54 -5.57
CA MET A 229 -5.70 -0.63 -5.78
C MET A 229 -4.95 -0.88 -4.47
N ASN A 230 -3.79 -1.53 -4.57
CA ASN A 230 -2.86 -1.62 -3.46
C ASN A 230 -2.17 -0.26 -3.25
N PRO A 231 -2.29 0.39 -2.08
CA PRO A 231 -1.65 1.68 -1.80
C PRO A 231 -0.13 1.61 -1.91
N ASP A 232 0.48 0.45 -1.59
CA ASP A 232 1.93 0.28 -1.62
C ASP A 232 2.51 0.32 -3.05
N ASP A 233 1.68 0.15 -4.09
CA ASP A 233 2.09 0.19 -5.49
C ASP A 233 2.01 1.59 -6.11
N ILE A 234 1.49 2.56 -5.36
CA ILE A 234 1.27 3.93 -5.85
C ILE A 234 2.51 4.76 -5.53
N GLU A 235 3.04 5.45 -6.55
CA GLU A 235 4.15 6.39 -6.41
C GLU A 235 3.60 7.78 -6.05
N SER A 236 2.56 8.23 -6.76
CA SER A 236 1.87 9.49 -6.48
C SER A 236 0.44 9.52 -7.01
N ILE A 237 -0.38 10.39 -6.40
CA ILE A 237 -1.73 10.72 -6.84
C ILE A 237 -1.77 12.23 -7.09
N THR A 238 -2.12 12.61 -8.31
CA THR A 238 -2.24 13.99 -8.77
C THR A 238 -3.68 14.28 -9.13
N VAL A 239 -4.27 15.30 -8.51
CA VAL A 239 -5.65 15.72 -8.77
C VAL A 239 -5.64 17.02 -9.57
N LEU A 240 -6.18 16.95 -10.78
CA LEU A 240 -6.35 18.07 -11.70
C LEU A 240 -7.77 18.63 -11.53
N LYS A 241 -7.87 19.88 -11.10
CA LYS A 241 -9.16 20.50 -10.72
C LYS A 241 -9.72 21.48 -11.75
N ASP A 242 -8.90 21.94 -12.67
CA ASP A 242 -9.20 23.02 -13.64
C ASP A 242 -8.92 22.58 -15.08
N ALA A 243 -8.76 23.52 -16.01
CA ALA A 243 -8.52 23.31 -17.44
C ALA A 243 -7.38 22.31 -17.76
N SER A 244 -6.45 22.08 -16.84
CA SER A 244 -5.43 21.02 -16.96
C SER A 244 -6.04 19.61 -17.12
N ALA A 245 -7.27 19.40 -16.62
CA ALA A 245 -7.99 18.15 -16.75
C ALA A 245 -8.54 17.91 -18.17
N SER A 246 -8.76 18.98 -18.97
CA SER A 246 -9.39 18.92 -20.29
C SER A 246 -8.62 18.09 -21.33
N ILE A 247 -7.34 17.80 -21.07
CA ILE A 247 -6.52 16.89 -21.90
C ILE A 247 -7.13 15.49 -21.98
N TYR A 248 -7.87 15.06 -20.95
CA TYR A 248 -8.54 13.76 -20.92
C TYR A 248 -9.97 13.76 -21.48
N GLY A 249 -10.39 14.87 -22.11
CA GLY A 249 -11.61 14.96 -22.90
C GLY A 249 -12.89 15.23 -22.10
N LEU A 250 -14.04 14.94 -22.72
CA LEU A 250 -15.37 15.34 -22.26
C LEU A 250 -15.75 14.79 -20.87
N GLY A 251 -15.15 13.68 -20.44
CA GLY A 251 -15.38 13.11 -19.10
C GLY A 251 -14.68 13.87 -17.97
N ALA A 252 -13.72 14.74 -18.28
CA ALA A 252 -12.91 15.46 -17.29
C ALA A 252 -13.59 16.73 -16.72
N GLY A 253 -14.86 16.98 -17.03
CA GLY A 253 -15.61 18.14 -16.53
C GLY A 253 -15.74 18.20 -15.00
N ASN A 254 -15.69 17.03 -14.35
CA ASN A 254 -15.65 16.90 -12.89
C ASN A 254 -14.21 16.84 -12.33
N GLY A 255 -13.20 17.03 -13.18
CA GLY A 255 -11.78 16.88 -12.87
C GLY A 255 -11.23 15.46 -13.06
N VAL A 256 -9.93 15.31 -12.81
CA VAL A 256 -9.18 14.08 -13.05
C VAL A 256 -8.34 13.73 -11.84
N ILE A 257 -8.37 12.47 -11.44
CA ILE A 257 -7.42 11.88 -10.50
C ILE A 257 -6.45 11.01 -11.29
N LEU A 258 -5.21 11.47 -11.40
CA LEU A 258 -4.11 10.78 -12.05
C LEU A 258 -3.30 10.00 -11.02
N VAL A 259 -3.17 8.71 -11.24
CA VAL A 259 -2.43 7.79 -10.39
C VAL A 259 -1.20 7.33 -11.15
N THR A 260 -0.03 7.59 -10.59
CA THR A 260 1.25 7.09 -11.11
C THR A 260 1.70 5.92 -10.25
N THR A 261 1.95 4.77 -10.86
CA THR A 261 2.42 3.59 -10.10
C THR A 261 3.93 3.51 -10.04
N LYS A 262 4.44 2.78 -9.05
CA LYS A 262 5.89 2.59 -8.86
C LYS A 262 6.50 1.91 -10.09
N LYS A 263 7.63 2.45 -10.53
CA LYS A 263 8.43 1.96 -11.66
C LYS A 263 9.80 1.53 -11.18
N GLY A 264 10.52 0.74 -11.97
CA GLY A 264 11.92 0.45 -11.68
C GLY A 264 12.78 1.72 -11.60
N ASN A 265 13.91 1.63 -10.90
CA ASN A 265 14.89 2.70 -10.82
C ASN A 265 16.28 2.13 -11.12
N ILE A 266 17.24 3.01 -11.45
CA ILE A 266 18.64 2.63 -11.62
C ILE A 266 19.24 2.48 -10.23
N SER A 267 19.07 1.30 -9.65
CA SER A 267 19.60 0.99 -8.32
C SER A 267 19.76 -0.51 -8.16
N LYS A 268 20.56 -0.90 -7.15
CA LYS A 268 20.66 -2.30 -6.76
C LYS A 268 19.27 -2.84 -6.41
N PRO A 269 18.98 -4.11 -6.73
CA PRO A 269 17.68 -4.71 -6.44
C PRO A 269 17.33 -4.54 -4.95
N THR A 270 16.21 -3.88 -4.69
CA THR A 270 15.67 -3.66 -3.35
C THR A 270 14.41 -4.49 -3.19
N ILE A 271 14.41 -5.34 -2.16
CA ILE A 271 13.24 -6.14 -1.77
C ILE A 271 12.65 -5.51 -0.53
N THR A 272 11.36 -5.20 -0.58
CA THR A 272 10.62 -4.65 0.54
C THR A 272 9.45 -5.56 0.85
N TYR A 273 9.35 -5.97 2.11
CA TYR A 273 8.20 -6.69 2.65
C TYR A 273 7.54 -5.82 3.71
N SER A 274 6.25 -5.56 3.52
CA SER A 274 5.43 -4.77 4.44
C SER A 274 4.26 -5.61 4.93
N THR A 275 3.99 -5.54 6.22
CA THR A 275 2.84 -6.20 6.83
C THR A 275 2.08 -5.22 7.71
N ASN A 276 0.75 -5.33 7.67
CA ASN A 276 -0.16 -4.56 8.49
C ASN A 276 -1.15 -5.53 9.13
N LEU A 277 -1.28 -5.47 10.45
CA LEU A 277 -2.23 -6.25 11.22
C LEU A 277 -3.19 -5.27 11.89
N MET A 278 -4.50 -5.46 11.68
CA MET A 278 -5.53 -4.58 12.17
C MET A 278 -6.55 -5.35 13.01
N TYR A 279 -6.75 -4.90 14.24
CA TYR A 279 -7.80 -5.42 15.12
C TYR A 279 -8.87 -4.34 15.27
N GLY A 280 -10.05 -4.59 14.70
CA GLY A 280 -11.18 -3.68 14.70
C GLY A 280 -12.20 -4.09 15.75
N LYS A 281 -12.72 -3.10 16.48
CA LYS A 281 -13.90 -3.27 17.36
C LYS A 281 -14.95 -2.22 17.02
N PRO A 282 -16.24 -2.56 17.11
CA PRO A 282 -17.31 -1.56 17.05
C PRO A 282 -17.11 -0.49 18.12
N THR A 283 -17.43 0.77 17.82
CA THR A 283 -17.37 1.88 18.80
C THR A 283 -18.47 1.76 19.86
N GLY A 284 -19.56 1.09 19.52
CA GLY A 284 -20.67 0.79 20.40
C GLY A 284 -21.77 0.06 19.63
N TRP A 285 -22.58 -0.69 20.34
CA TRP A 285 -23.83 -1.26 19.83
C TRP A 285 -25.00 -0.45 20.38
N PRO A 286 -26.11 -0.34 19.65
CA PRO A 286 -27.36 0.10 20.27
C PRO A 286 -27.70 -0.85 21.43
N GLU A 287 -28.05 -0.28 22.57
CA GLU A 287 -28.53 -1.08 23.70
C GLU A 287 -30.01 -1.41 23.45
N SER A 288 -30.31 -2.71 23.38
CA SER A 288 -31.68 -3.21 23.35
C SER A 288 -32.17 -3.44 24.78
N VAL A 289 -33.45 -3.15 25.04
CA VAL A 289 -34.09 -3.48 26.32
C VAL A 289 -34.20 -5.00 26.47
N ASP A 290 -34.07 -5.51 27.70
CA ASP A 290 -34.26 -6.93 28.02
C ASP A 290 -35.68 -7.42 27.66
N ILE A 291 -35.87 -8.74 27.57
CA ILE A 291 -37.14 -9.32 27.12
C ILE A 291 -38.32 -8.93 28.02
N VAL A 292 -38.14 -8.86 29.33
CA VAL A 292 -39.21 -8.55 30.29
C VAL A 292 -39.68 -7.11 30.08
N THR A 293 -38.73 -6.18 30.01
CA THR A 293 -39.01 -4.77 29.70
C THR A 293 -39.68 -4.64 28.33
N TYR A 294 -39.21 -5.37 27.32
CA TYR A 294 -39.83 -5.38 25.98
C TYR A 294 -41.29 -5.81 26.00
N LEU A 295 -41.62 -6.92 26.67
CA LEU A 295 -43.00 -7.43 26.77
C LEU A 295 -43.90 -6.47 27.54
N ARG A 296 -43.40 -5.86 28.62
CA ARG A 296 -44.13 -4.85 29.40
C ARG A 296 -44.41 -3.60 28.56
N LEU A 297 -43.44 -3.11 27.81
CA LEU A 297 -43.62 -1.98 26.89
C LEU A 297 -44.64 -2.28 25.79
N LYS A 298 -44.70 -3.52 25.28
CA LYS A 298 -45.74 -3.93 24.31
C LYS A 298 -47.14 -3.89 24.93
N ASN A 299 -47.30 -4.31 26.18
CA ASN A 299 -48.56 -4.20 26.90
C ASN A 299 -48.94 -2.75 27.18
N GLU A 300 -47.98 -1.91 27.56
CA GLU A 300 -48.19 -0.47 27.74
C GLU A 300 -48.63 0.19 26.43
N MET A 301 -47.98 -0.13 25.32
CA MET A 301 -48.36 0.33 23.97
C MET A 301 -49.79 -0.09 23.61
N ALA A 302 -50.18 -1.32 23.93
CA ALA A 302 -51.55 -1.80 23.70
C ALA A 302 -52.56 -1.02 24.55
N ALA A 303 -52.27 -0.81 25.83
CA ALA A 303 -53.11 -0.04 26.75
C ALA A 303 -53.27 1.42 26.29
N ASN A 304 -52.18 2.09 25.91
CA ASN A 304 -52.18 3.45 25.36
C ASN A 304 -52.99 3.55 24.05
N SER A 305 -52.98 2.48 23.25
CA SER A 305 -53.78 2.36 22.02
C SER A 305 -55.22 1.88 22.25
N LYS A 306 -55.67 1.73 23.51
CA LYS A 306 -56.98 1.20 23.90
C LYS A 306 -57.26 -0.21 23.34
N ARG A 307 -56.23 -1.03 23.21
CA ARG A 307 -56.30 -2.44 22.82
C ARG A 307 -56.09 -3.33 24.03
N ALA A 308 -56.60 -4.56 23.96
CA ALA A 308 -56.32 -5.57 24.98
C ALA A 308 -54.81 -5.85 25.07
N GLN A 309 -54.30 -5.98 26.29
CA GLN A 309 -52.92 -6.39 26.52
C GLN A 309 -52.70 -7.80 25.95
N LYS A 310 -51.56 -8.01 25.30
CA LYS A 310 -51.26 -9.26 24.58
C LYS A 310 -50.59 -10.28 25.49
N TYR A 311 -49.77 -9.85 26.43
CA TYR A 311 -48.94 -10.70 27.26
C TYR A 311 -49.45 -10.69 28.71
N THR A 312 -49.69 -11.84 29.32
CA THR A 312 -50.10 -11.93 30.73
C THR A 312 -48.89 -11.86 31.66
N GLU A 313 -49.09 -11.54 32.95
CA GLU A 313 -47.97 -11.54 33.91
C GLU A 313 -47.40 -12.95 34.10
N GLU A 314 -48.24 -13.99 34.06
CA GLU A 314 -47.80 -15.39 34.06
C GLU A 314 -46.89 -15.71 32.86
N PHE A 315 -47.24 -15.23 31.66
CA PHE A 315 -46.39 -15.40 30.48
C PHE A 315 -45.04 -14.68 30.60
N ILE A 316 -45.01 -13.50 31.21
CA ILE A 316 -43.77 -12.76 31.46
C ILE A 316 -42.92 -13.48 32.51
N GLN A 317 -43.56 -14.10 33.52
CA GLN A 317 -42.88 -14.84 34.57
C GLN A 317 -42.07 -16.02 34.02
N HIS A 318 -42.57 -16.73 33.01
CA HIS A 318 -41.81 -17.78 32.31
C HIS A 318 -40.46 -17.28 31.74
N TYR A 319 -40.38 -16.02 31.25
CA TYR A 319 -39.11 -15.42 30.81
C TYR A 319 -38.19 -15.01 31.96
N ILE A 320 -38.77 -14.64 33.11
CA ILE A 320 -38.00 -14.30 34.32
C ILE A 320 -37.39 -15.56 34.93
N ASP A 321 -38.16 -16.64 34.99
CA ASP A 321 -37.77 -17.92 35.58
C ASP A 321 -36.85 -18.74 34.65
N GLY A 322 -36.82 -18.39 33.36
CA GLY A 322 -35.98 -19.03 32.36
C GLY A 322 -36.50 -20.41 31.95
N ASP A 323 -37.83 -20.55 31.86
CA ASP A 323 -38.47 -21.81 31.52
C ASP A 323 -38.12 -22.27 30.10
N GLU A 324 -38.16 -23.59 29.88
CA GLU A 324 -37.81 -24.19 28.59
C GLU A 324 -38.68 -23.62 27.46
N GLY A 325 -38.04 -23.10 26.41
CA GLY A 325 -38.70 -22.44 25.28
C GLY A 325 -38.88 -20.92 25.42
N TYR A 326 -38.59 -20.34 26.58
CA TYR A 326 -38.66 -18.90 26.84
C TYR A 326 -37.26 -18.27 26.81
N VAL A 327 -36.82 -17.89 25.61
CA VAL A 327 -35.47 -17.35 25.38
C VAL A 327 -35.45 -15.83 25.26
N ASP A 328 -34.37 -15.22 25.75
CA ASP A 328 -34.02 -13.83 25.49
C ASP A 328 -32.83 -13.75 24.52
N THR A 329 -33.12 -13.65 23.22
CA THR A 329 -32.10 -13.60 22.18
C THR A 329 -31.60 -12.17 21.97
N ASP A 330 -30.31 -11.95 22.28
CA ASP A 330 -29.59 -10.74 21.86
C ASP A 330 -29.15 -10.88 20.39
N TRP A 331 -30.02 -10.46 19.48
CA TRP A 331 -29.78 -10.55 18.04
C TRP A 331 -28.55 -9.76 17.56
N PHE A 332 -28.13 -8.72 18.27
CA PHE A 332 -26.91 -8.00 17.91
C PHE A 332 -25.68 -8.88 18.14
N ARG A 333 -25.63 -9.57 19.28
CA ARG A 333 -24.55 -10.54 19.58
C ARG A 333 -24.59 -11.77 18.69
N GLU A 334 -25.77 -12.19 18.26
CA GLU A 334 -25.92 -13.38 17.41
C GLU A 334 -25.48 -13.10 15.96
N VAL A 335 -25.70 -11.88 15.47
CA VAL A 335 -25.34 -11.50 14.10
C VAL A 335 -23.93 -10.94 14.01
N TYR A 336 -23.47 -10.22 15.02
CA TYR A 336 -22.19 -9.52 15.03
C TYR A 336 -21.21 -10.04 16.08
N LYS A 337 -19.95 -10.13 15.68
CA LYS A 337 -18.79 -10.39 16.53
C LYS A 337 -18.38 -9.10 17.25
N ASN A 338 -17.80 -9.27 18.43
CA ASN A 338 -17.24 -8.16 19.21
C ASN A 338 -15.97 -7.55 18.60
N SER A 339 -15.34 -8.27 17.66
CA SER A 339 -14.13 -7.79 16.97
C SER A 339 -13.96 -8.44 15.61
N SER A 340 -13.23 -7.78 14.72
CA SER A 340 -12.72 -8.35 13.48
C SER A 340 -11.20 -8.23 13.44
N PHE A 341 -10.57 -9.19 12.77
CA PHE A 341 -9.13 -9.17 12.51
C PHE A 341 -8.92 -9.09 11.01
N SER A 342 -8.08 -8.16 10.58
CA SER A 342 -7.69 -7.97 9.19
C SER A 342 -6.18 -7.91 9.08
N HIS A 343 -5.64 -8.31 7.93
CA HIS A 343 -4.21 -8.20 7.68
C HIS A 343 -3.89 -7.97 6.20
N ASN A 344 -2.78 -7.28 5.96
CA ASN A 344 -2.27 -6.99 4.64
C ASN A 344 -0.80 -7.39 4.57
N HIS A 345 -0.40 -8.05 3.49
CA HIS A 345 0.97 -8.44 3.19
C HIS A 345 1.32 -7.92 1.81
N ASN A 346 2.40 -7.16 1.71
CA ASN A 346 2.90 -6.63 0.46
C ASN A 346 4.37 -7.00 0.31
N LEU A 347 4.72 -7.61 -0.82
CA LEU A 347 6.10 -7.90 -1.20
C LEU A 347 6.38 -7.21 -2.53
N SER A 348 7.42 -6.38 -2.56
CA SER A 348 7.84 -5.69 -3.77
C SER A 348 9.33 -5.87 -4.02
N LEU A 349 9.70 -5.98 -5.29
CA LEU A 349 11.05 -5.99 -5.81
C LEU A 349 11.20 -4.83 -6.80
N ARG A 350 12.11 -3.91 -6.53
CA ARG A 350 12.38 -2.74 -7.37
C ARG A 350 13.87 -2.65 -7.66
N GLY A 351 14.24 -2.35 -8.89
CA GLY A 351 15.64 -2.12 -9.25
C GLY A 351 15.86 -2.11 -10.75
N GLY A 352 17.13 -2.11 -11.13
CA GLY A 352 17.49 -2.08 -12.54
C GLY A 352 18.82 -1.38 -12.80
N ASN A 353 19.18 -1.34 -14.07
CA ASN A 353 20.33 -0.60 -14.58
C ASN A 353 19.85 0.39 -15.67
N GLU A 354 20.78 1.05 -16.34
CA GLU A 354 20.48 2.00 -17.42
C GLU A 354 19.70 1.37 -18.59
N GLN A 355 19.86 0.06 -18.81
CA GLN A 355 19.22 -0.64 -19.91
C GLN A 355 17.84 -1.16 -19.54
N THR A 356 17.67 -1.72 -18.35
CA THR A 356 16.39 -2.32 -17.92
C THR A 356 16.08 -1.98 -16.47
N GLN A 357 14.88 -1.46 -16.27
CA GLN A 357 14.31 -1.09 -14.99
C GLN A 357 13.06 -1.93 -14.74
N TYR A 358 12.91 -2.46 -13.53
CA TYR A 358 11.78 -3.30 -13.17
C TYR A 358 11.21 -2.97 -11.79
N TYR A 359 9.90 -3.12 -11.69
CA TYR A 359 9.15 -3.14 -10.44
C TYR A 359 8.17 -4.31 -10.51
N LEU A 360 8.27 -5.22 -9.54
CA LEU A 360 7.36 -6.35 -9.36
C LEU A 360 6.77 -6.24 -7.97
N SER A 361 5.47 -6.46 -7.83
CA SER A 361 4.85 -6.58 -6.52
C SER A 361 3.76 -7.63 -6.48
N GLY A 362 3.63 -8.24 -5.30
CA GLY A 362 2.58 -9.17 -4.95
C GLY A 362 1.99 -8.75 -3.61
N ASN A 363 0.67 -8.66 -3.54
CA ASN A 363 -0.02 -8.28 -2.33
C ASN A 363 -1.20 -9.20 -2.05
N TYR A 364 -1.38 -9.48 -0.76
CA TYR A 364 -2.49 -10.23 -0.21
C TYR A 364 -3.13 -9.44 0.93
N THR A 365 -4.39 -9.09 0.76
CA THR A 365 -5.21 -8.47 1.81
C THR A 365 -6.30 -9.43 2.25
N ASP A 366 -6.51 -9.55 3.55
CA ASP A 366 -7.67 -10.20 4.14
C ASP A 366 -8.36 -9.22 5.09
N ASP A 367 -9.51 -8.72 4.65
CA ASP A 367 -10.35 -7.80 5.42
C ASP A 367 -11.40 -8.59 6.19
N GLY A 368 -11.21 -8.68 7.50
CA GLY A 368 -12.10 -9.37 8.40
C GLY A 368 -13.46 -8.70 8.51
N SER A 369 -14.51 -9.52 8.54
CA SER A 369 -15.88 -9.07 8.77
C SER A 369 -16.23 -9.07 10.24
N LEU A 370 -17.16 -8.18 10.65
CA LEU A 370 -17.80 -8.21 11.96
C LEU A 370 -19.00 -9.16 12.03
N PHE A 371 -19.43 -9.80 10.95
CA PHE A 371 -20.53 -10.76 10.99
C PHE A 371 -20.06 -12.14 11.50
N VAL A 372 -20.84 -12.79 12.36
CA VAL A 372 -20.51 -14.11 12.96
C VAL A 372 -20.25 -15.18 11.89
N ALA A 373 -21.04 -15.18 10.81
CA ALA A 373 -20.89 -16.11 9.69
C ALA A 373 -19.74 -15.77 8.71
N ASP A 374 -18.83 -14.84 9.06
CA ASP A 374 -17.79 -14.30 8.17
C ASP A 374 -18.33 -13.79 6.82
N SER A 375 -19.63 -13.46 6.79
CA SER A 375 -20.28 -12.84 5.64
C SER A 375 -19.63 -11.49 5.37
N TYR A 376 -19.39 -11.17 4.10
CA TYR A 376 -18.68 -9.99 3.65
C TYR A 376 -17.19 -9.91 4.05
N ARG A 377 -16.57 -11.01 4.47
CA ARG A 377 -15.10 -11.09 4.50
C ARG A 377 -14.59 -10.95 3.06
N ASN A 378 -13.57 -10.13 2.87
CA ASN A 378 -13.01 -9.82 1.56
C ASN A 378 -11.54 -10.22 1.53
N GLN A 379 -11.17 -11.06 0.56
CA GLN A 379 -9.79 -11.45 0.33
C GLN A 379 -9.34 -10.98 -1.06
N ARG A 380 -8.24 -10.23 -1.10
CA ARG A 380 -7.71 -9.65 -2.34
C ARG A 380 -6.30 -10.14 -2.59
N TYR A 381 -6.06 -10.53 -3.83
CA TYR A 381 -4.75 -10.86 -4.35
C TYR A 381 -4.47 -9.90 -5.49
N SER A 382 -3.36 -9.18 -5.41
CA SER A 382 -2.92 -8.31 -6.49
C SER A 382 -1.49 -8.63 -6.89
N PHE A 383 -1.24 -8.55 -8.18
CA PHE A 383 0.07 -8.71 -8.77
C PHE A 383 0.29 -7.60 -9.78
N ARG A 384 1.42 -6.90 -9.67
CA ARG A 384 1.84 -5.86 -10.59
C ARG A 384 3.22 -6.16 -11.11
N ALA A 385 3.39 -5.93 -12.41
CA ALA A 385 4.68 -5.95 -13.07
C ALA A 385 4.82 -4.72 -13.94
N ASN A 386 5.92 -4.01 -13.78
CA ASN A 386 6.32 -2.90 -14.62
C ASN A 386 7.77 -3.13 -15.04
N VAL A 387 8.02 -3.21 -16.34
CA VAL A 387 9.37 -3.40 -16.90
C VAL A 387 9.55 -2.41 -18.03
N THR A 388 10.54 -1.53 -17.89
CA THR A 388 10.97 -0.61 -18.93
C THR A 388 12.35 -1.02 -19.40
N THR A 389 12.51 -1.17 -20.71
CA THR A 389 13.80 -1.55 -21.31
C THR A 389 14.13 -0.64 -22.49
N ASN A 390 15.37 -0.17 -22.52
CA ASN A 390 15.95 0.53 -23.66
C ASN A 390 16.49 -0.53 -24.62
N ILE A 391 15.70 -0.86 -25.65
CA ILE A 391 16.08 -1.86 -26.67
C ILE A 391 17.24 -1.32 -27.50
N THR A 392 17.18 -0.03 -27.86
CA THR A 392 18.27 0.73 -28.49
C THR A 392 18.29 2.15 -27.92
N LYS A 393 19.28 2.97 -28.30
CA LYS A 393 19.37 4.38 -27.86
C LYS A 393 18.11 5.21 -28.16
N ASN A 394 17.35 4.84 -29.19
CA ASN A 394 16.17 5.58 -29.66
C ASN A 394 14.87 4.76 -29.55
N LEU A 395 14.89 3.60 -28.89
CA LEU A 395 13.72 2.74 -28.74
C LEU A 395 13.62 2.22 -27.31
N THR A 396 12.61 2.72 -26.59
CA THR A 396 12.25 2.26 -25.25
C THR A 396 10.93 1.50 -25.32
N ALA A 397 10.91 0.29 -24.78
CA ALA A 397 9.71 -0.49 -24.60
C ALA A 397 9.33 -0.52 -23.11
N THR A 398 8.04 -0.34 -22.83
CA THR A 398 7.51 -0.45 -21.45
C THR A 398 6.38 -1.47 -21.44
N PHE A 399 6.52 -2.47 -20.60
CA PHE A 399 5.52 -3.47 -20.30
C PHE A 399 4.91 -3.20 -18.92
N GLN A 400 3.58 -3.15 -18.85
CA GLN A 400 2.86 -2.96 -17.60
C GLN A 400 1.72 -3.97 -17.51
N ALA A 401 1.69 -4.73 -16.42
CA ALA A 401 0.66 -5.70 -16.13
C ALA A 401 0.13 -5.49 -14.70
N ASN A 402 -1.19 -5.56 -14.58
CA ASN A 402 -1.90 -5.45 -13.32
C ASN A 402 -2.97 -6.51 -13.28
N ILE A 403 -2.80 -7.46 -12.39
CA ILE A 403 -3.71 -8.58 -12.18
C ILE A 403 -4.28 -8.44 -10.79
N TYR A 404 -5.59 -8.51 -10.69
CA TYR A 404 -6.33 -8.39 -9.45
C TYR A 404 -7.34 -9.53 -9.39
N HIS A 405 -7.40 -10.19 -8.24
CA HIS A 405 -8.40 -11.20 -7.94
C HIS A 405 -8.97 -10.95 -6.56
N MET A 406 -10.29 -11.02 -6.47
CA MET A 406 -11.04 -10.73 -5.27
C MET A 406 -11.97 -11.90 -4.98
N ILE A 407 -11.92 -12.36 -3.74
CA ILE A 407 -12.81 -13.38 -3.22
C ILE A 407 -13.65 -12.71 -2.14
N ASP A 408 -14.91 -12.48 -2.48
CA ASP A 408 -15.87 -11.94 -1.54
C ASP A 408 -16.77 -13.08 -1.04
N ASN A 409 -16.81 -13.29 0.27
CA ASN A 409 -17.84 -14.13 0.89
C ASN A 409 -19.16 -13.34 0.98
N LYS A 410 -19.72 -12.96 -0.17
CA LYS A 410 -21.04 -12.31 -0.18
C LYS A 410 -22.09 -13.37 0.13
N PHE A 411 -22.85 -13.13 1.18
CA PHE A 411 -24.09 -13.84 1.36
C PHE A 411 -25.08 -13.25 0.36
N ASP A 412 -25.60 -14.06 -0.57
CA ASP A 412 -26.68 -13.66 -1.49
C ASP A 412 -27.93 -13.40 -0.65
N GLY A 413 -28.05 -12.16 -0.20
CA GLY A 413 -29.00 -11.72 0.78
C GLY A 413 -29.01 -10.22 0.81
N ASN A 414 -30.13 -9.68 0.39
CA ASN A 414 -30.39 -8.27 0.20
C ASN A 414 -30.10 -7.48 1.51
N PHE A 415 -29.33 -6.40 1.40
CA PHE A 415 -29.16 -5.29 2.37
C PHE A 415 -28.38 -5.51 3.69
N THR A 416 -27.12 -5.05 3.76
CA THR A 416 -26.38 -4.90 5.04
C THR A 416 -27.07 -3.88 5.98
N GLY A 417 -27.65 -2.79 5.45
CA GLY A 417 -28.39 -1.80 6.25
C GLY A 417 -29.77 -2.26 6.72
N MET A 418 -30.48 -3.03 5.89
CA MET A 418 -31.79 -3.60 6.27
C MET A 418 -31.62 -4.73 7.29
N LYS A 419 -30.48 -5.46 7.29
CA LYS A 419 -30.13 -6.39 8.37
C LYS A 419 -29.97 -5.70 9.72
N PHE A 420 -29.31 -4.55 9.80
CA PHE A 420 -29.25 -3.79 11.06
C PHE A 420 -30.64 -3.37 11.54
N TYR A 421 -31.48 -2.86 10.64
CA TYR A 421 -32.88 -2.51 10.94
C TYR A 421 -33.69 -3.72 11.41
N TYR A 422 -33.60 -4.85 10.72
CA TYR A 422 -34.31 -6.07 11.11
C TYR A 422 -33.76 -6.70 12.38
N VAL A 423 -32.45 -6.62 12.65
CA VAL A 423 -31.85 -7.05 13.91
C VAL A 423 -32.32 -6.14 15.05
N ALA A 424 -32.38 -4.82 14.82
CA ALA A 424 -32.87 -3.87 15.80
C ALA A 424 -34.36 -4.04 16.11
N LEU A 425 -35.15 -4.54 15.14
CA LEU A 425 -36.58 -4.83 15.30
C LEU A 425 -36.88 -6.30 15.56
N ALA A 426 -35.87 -7.16 15.63
CA ALA A 426 -36.06 -8.59 15.76
C ALA A 426 -36.70 -8.89 17.12
N ASP A 427 -37.68 -9.79 17.10
CA ASP A 427 -38.33 -10.19 18.34
C ASP A 427 -37.34 -10.99 19.19
N ARG A 428 -37.06 -10.50 20.41
CA ARG A 428 -36.14 -11.14 21.35
C ARG A 428 -36.65 -12.49 21.82
N THR A 429 -37.95 -12.77 21.69
CA THR A 429 -38.55 -14.06 22.06
C THR A 429 -38.21 -15.21 21.11
N VAL A 430 -37.59 -14.93 19.96
CA VAL A 430 -37.33 -15.92 18.91
C VAL A 430 -35.91 -16.44 19.03
N ALA A 431 -35.73 -17.75 19.04
CA ALA A 431 -34.42 -18.38 18.99
C ALA A 431 -33.82 -18.32 17.56
N PRO A 432 -32.48 -18.21 17.41
CA PRO A 432 -31.84 -18.31 16.11
C PRO A 432 -32.12 -19.68 15.48
N ARG A 433 -32.61 -19.67 14.23
CA ARG A 433 -32.90 -20.90 13.50
C ARG A 433 -31.63 -21.42 12.84
N VAL A 434 -31.14 -22.58 13.27
CA VAL A 434 -30.00 -23.24 12.64
C VAL A 434 -30.50 -24.05 11.44
N LEU A 435 -30.04 -23.72 10.24
CA LEU A 435 -30.34 -24.50 9.04
C LEU A 435 -29.76 -25.92 9.19
N GLY A 436 -30.63 -26.92 9.41
CA GLY A 436 -30.26 -28.32 9.53
C GLY A 436 -30.53 -28.96 10.91
N ASP A 437 -31.07 -28.20 11.87
CA ASP A 437 -31.60 -28.78 13.11
C ASP A 437 -33.07 -29.20 12.91
N PRO A 438 -33.40 -30.51 12.98
CA PRO A 438 -34.78 -30.97 12.80
C PRO A 438 -35.72 -30.62 13.95
N LEU A 439 -35.22 -30.02 15.05
CA LEU A 439 -36.04 -29.61 16.20
C LEU A 439 -36.55 -28.15 16.12
N HIS A 440 -36.27 -27.41 15.04
CA HIS A 440 -36.74 -26.02 14.84
C HIS A 440 -37.31 -25.69 13.46
#